data_AF-A0A2V5ZST8-F1
#
_entry.id   AF-A0A2V5ZST8-F1
#
_cell.length_a   1.000
_cell.length_b   1.000
_cell.length_c   1.000
_cell.angle_alpha   90.00
_cell.angle_beta   90.00
_cell.angle_gamma   90.00
#
_symmetry.space_group_name_H-M   'P 1'
#
loop_
_entity.id
_entity.type
_entity.pdbx_description
1 polymer ?
#
loop_
_entity_poly.entity_id
_entity_poly.type
_entity_poly.pdbx_seq_one_letter_code
_entity_poly.pdbx_strand_id
1 'polypeptide(L)'
;MSKLKGTLTGFMLPLVLLFGSPDADSRNPATTNSHVPSGTLQKMIMDNGSVTMQLDLNGLNGSNSLVARPVTLHFAAAPNSFFPILVFNNLLRGLEPGSIELVPENKAALPSALTASLKHLVIEKSGPRSRFELAVRDGSSGFVFFNVEGQQYDYDAGAQS
;
A
#
# COMPACT_ATOMS: atom_id res chain seq x y z
N MET A 1 -19.40 62.43 38.46
CA MET A 1 -18.55 63.34 37.67
C MET A 1 -18.06 62.60 36.43
N SER A 2 -18.11 63.30 35.29
CA SER A 2 -17.78 62.93 33.90
C SER A 2 -16.28 62.49 33.75
N LYS A 3 -15.80 61.72 32.76
CA LYS A 3 -15.88 61.88 31.29
C LYS A 3 -15.52 60.57 30.55
N LEU A 4 -16.35 60.14 29.60
CA LEU A 4 -16.00 59.24 28.49
C LEU A 4 -15.43 60.09 27.34
N LYS A 5 -14.36 59.61 26.70
CA LYS A 5 -13.66 60.28 25.59
C LYS A 5 -13.45 59.28 24.45
N GLY A 6 -13.83 59.67 23.23
CA GLY A 6 -13.28 59.09 22.00
C GLY A 6 -14.29 58.54 21.00
N THR A 7 -14.96 59.44 20.27
CA THR A 7 -15.67 59.15 19.01
C THR A 7 -14.65 59.13 17.86
N LEU A 8 -14.74 58.19 16.91
CA LEU A 8 -14.67 58.56 15.50
C LEU A 8 -15.41 57.56 14.61
N THR A 9 -16.22 58.15 13.75
CA THR A 9 -17.28 57.64 12.90
C THR A 9 -16.78 57.41 11.46
N GLY A 10 -17.42 56.50 10.74
CA GLY A 10 -17.55 56.52 9.27
C GLY A 10 -16.68 55.49 8.56
N PHE A 11 -17.14 54.73 7.56
CA PHE A 11 -18.12 55.09 6.54
C PHE A 11 -18.77 53.80 5.97
N MET A 12 -20.10 53.74 5.98
CA MET A 12 -20.88 52.77 5.22
C MET A 12 -20.96 53.23 3.77
N LEU A 13 -20.70 52.35 2.80
CA LEU A 13 -21.15 52.54 1.43
C LEU A 13 -21.63 51.20 0.84
N PRO A 14 -22.95 51.02 0.60
CA PRO A 14 -23.47 49.91 -0.17
C PRO A 14 -23.44 50.28 -1.66
N LEU A 15 -22.87 49.42 -2.50
CA LEU A 15 -23.01 49.54 -3.95
C LEU A 15 -23.55 48.24 -4.52
N VAL A 16 -24.88 48.18 -4.59
CA VAL A 16 -25.64 47.21 -5.37
C VAL A 16 -25.41 47.54 -6.85
N LEU A 17 -24.63 46.71 -7.55
CA LEU A 17 -24.53 46.74 -9.00
C LEU A 17 -24.89 45.36 -9.56
N LEU A 18 -26.06 45.35 -10.19
CA LEU A 18 -26.56 44.47 -11.24
C LEU A 18 -25.67 43.26 -11.61
N PHE A 19 -26.03 42.08 -11.10
CA PHE A 19 -25.79 40.84 -11.84
C PHE A 19 -27.09 40.47 -12.56
N GLY A 20 -27.24 41.00 -13.77
CA GLY A 20 -28.20 40.46 -14.73
C GLY A 20 -27.76 39.06 -15.12
N SER A 21 -28.68 38.10 -15.07
CA SER A 21 -28.48 36.73 -15.54
C SER A 21 -28.21 36.74 -17.05
N PRO A 22 -27.15 36.07 -17.53
CA PRO A 22 -27.24 35.34 -18.77
C PRO A 22 -27.76 33.94 -18.45
N ASP A 23 -28.90 33.57 -19.04
CA ASP A 23 -29.27 32.17 -19.22
C ASP A 23 -28.12 31.48 -19.97
N ALA A 24 -27.19 30.91 -19.22
CA ALA A 24 -26.22 29.97 -19.75
C ALA A 24 -26.98 28.67 -19.96
N ASP A 25 -27.51 28.53 -21.17
CA ASP A 25 -27.95 27.28 -21.75
C ASP A 25 -26.89 26.22 -21.43
N SER A 26 -27.22 25.34 -20.47
CA SER A 26 -26.35 24.23 -20.08
C SER A 26 -26.29 23.29 -21.27
N ARG A 27 -25.35 23.55 -22.18
CA ARG A 27 -24.91 22.58 -23.18
C ARG A 27 -24.50 21.33 -22.42
N ASN A 28 -25.41 20.36 -22.40
CA ASN A 28 -25.10 18.99 -22.09
C ASN A 28 -23.87 18.65 -22.96
N PRO A 29 -22.70 18.29 -22.39
CA PRO A 29 -21.62 17.84 -23.23
C PRO A 29 -22.19 16.67 -24.01
N ALA A 30 -22.32 16.86 -25.32
CA ALA A 30 -22.60 15.78 -26.24
C ALA A 30 -21.66 14.65 -25.82
N THR A 31 -22.24 13.52 -25.44
CA THR A 31 -21.55 12.32 -25.01
C THR A 31 -20.61 11.91 -26.13
N THR A 32 -19.41 12.47 -26.13
CA THR A 32 -18.27 11.83 -26.75
C THR A 32 -18.12 10.56 -25.93
N ASN A 33 -18.60 9.44 -26.48
CA ASN A 33 -18.25 8.10 -26.06
C ASN A 33 -16.76 7.90 -26.31
N SER A 34 -15.90 8.71 -25.69
CA SER A 34 -14.56 8.28 -25.36
C SER A 34 -14.79 7.20 -24.34
N HIS A 35 -14.77 5.95 -24.79
CA HIS A 35 -14.65 4.80 -23.91
C HIS A 35 -13.37 5.01 -23.12
N VAL A 36 -13.47 5.69 -21.98
CA VAL A 36 -12.34 5.89 -21.08
C VAL A 36 -12.01 4.48 -20.60
N PRO A 37 -10.82 3.97 -20.93
CA PRO A 37 -10.46 2.64 -20.51
C PRO A 37 -10.49 2.62 -18.97
N SER A 38 -11.42 1.87 -18.35
CA SER A 38 -11.61 1.82 -16.89
C SER A 38 -11.15 0.47 -16.32
N GLY A 39 -10.38 0.50 -15.22
CA GLY A 39 -9.93 -0.69 -14.50
C GLY A 39 -10.83 -1.02 -13.32
N THR A 40 -10.74 -2.26 -12.82
CA THR A 40 -11.33 -2.63 -11.53
C THR A 40 -10.23 -2.72 -10.49
N LEU A 41 -10.46 -2.08 -9.34
CA LEU A 41 -9.66 -2.34 -8.15
C LEU A 41 -10.29 -3.52 -7.43
N GLN A 42 -9.53 -4.60 -7.28
CA GLN A 42 -9.99 -5.81 -6.61
C GLN A 42 -9.19 -6.01 -5.34
N LYS A 43 -9.83 -6.53 -4.31
CA LYS A 43 -9.16 -6.84 -3.04
C LYS A 43 -8.84 -8.33 -3.02
N MET A 44 -7.56 -8.69 -3.09
CA MET A 44 -7.15 -10.08 -2.91
C MET A 44 -7.10 -10.39 -1.41
N ILE A 45 -8.18 -10.97 -0.89
CA ILE A 45 -8.23 -11.47 0.49
C ILE A 45 -7.64 -12.87 0.49
N MET A 46 -6.56 -13.05 1.25
CA MET A 46 -5.88 -14.34 1.34
C MET A 46 -6.55 -15.19 2.43
N ASP A 47 -7.22 -16.28 2.04
CA ASP A 47 -7.90 -17.19 2.97
C ASP A 47 -7.00 -18.35 3.43
N ASN A 48 -6.11 -18.86 2.56
CA ASN A 48 -5.22 -20.00 2.86
C ASN A 48 -3.80 -19.87 2.27
N GLY A 49 -3.18 -18.69 2.40
CA GLY A 49 -1.84 -18.45 1.88
C GLY A 49 -0.74 -19.15 2.67
N SER A 50 0.24 -19.71 1.97
CA SER A 50 1.50 -20.18 2.55
C SER A 50 2.67 -19.42 1.93
N VAL A 51 3.66 -19.11 2.76
CA VAL A 51 4.91 -18.47 2.36
C VAL A 51 6.05 -19.36 2.79
N THR A 52 6.87 -19.75 1.83
CA THR A 52 8.11 -20.48 2.09
C THR A 52 9.29 -19.56 1.78
N MET A 53 10.21 -19.44 2.74
CA MET A 53 11.39 -18.61 2.60
C MET A 53 12.63 -19.47 2.82
N GLN A 54 13.54 -19.45 1.85
CA GLN A 54 14.83 -20.13 1.95
C GLN A 54 15.91 -19.08 2.19
N LEU A 55 16.61 -19.17 3.32
CA LEU A 55 17.61 -18.21 3.77
C LEU A 55 18.97 -18.86 3.91
N ASP A 56 20.02 -18.23 3.38
CA ASP A 56 21.39 -18.58 3.73
C ASP A 56 21.84 -17.81 4.97
N LEU A 57 21.93 -18.50 6.10
CA LEU A 57 22.28 -17.90 7.39
C LEU A 57 23.71 -17.36 7.44
N ASN A 58 24.63 -17.89 6.64
CA ASN A 58 26.01 -17.38 6.62
C ASN A 58 26.09 -15.99 5.98
N GLY A 59 25.23 -15.72 4.99
CA GLY A 59 25.08 -14.39 4.40
C GLY A 59 24.48 -13.34 5.36
N LEU A 60 23.73 -13.75 6.39
CA LEU A 60 23.08 -12.84 7.34
C LEU A 60 23.95 -12.49 8.56
N ASN A 61 24.88 -13.38 8.94
CA ASN A 61 25.75 -13.16 10.11
C ASN A 61 27.06 -12.43 9.78
N GLY A 62 27.23 -11.93 8.55
CA GLY A 62 28.50 -11.36 8.10
C GLY A 62 29.65 -12.39 8.15
N SER A 63 29.33 -13.67 7.97
CA SER A 63 30.31 -14.75 7.98
C SER A 63 31.14 -14.70 6.70
N ASN A 64 32.46 -14.83 6.80
CA ASN A 64 33.35 -14.98 5.64
C ASN A 64 33.31 -16.41 5.05
N SER A 65 32.40 -17.25 5.52
CA SER A 65 32.22 -18.62 5.02
C SER A 65 31.69 -18.59 3.59
N LEU A 66 32.43 -19.19 2.66
CA LEU A 66 31.99 -19.42 1.28
C LEU A 66 30.98 -20.57 1.15
N VAL A 67 30.72 -21.29 2.23
CA VAL A 67 29.75 -22.39 2.27
C VAL A 67 28.39 -21.83 2.68
N ALA A 68 27.37 -22.05 1.85
CA ALA A 68 25.99 -21.68 2.17
C ALA A 68 25.45 -22.54 3.32
N ARG A 69 24.66 -21.93 4.21
CA ARG A 69 23.91 -22.62 5.27
C ARG A 69 22.42 -22.33 5.10
N PRO A 70 21.74 -23.03 4.16
CA PRO A 70 20.34 -22.79 3.89
C PRO A 70 19.47 -23.25 5.07
N VAL A 71 18.44 -22.46 5.37
CA VAL A 71 17.33 -22.82 6.25
C VAL A 71 16.02 -22.48 5.56
N THR A 72 15.03 -23.34 5.73
CA THR A 72 13.68 -23.11 5.21
C THR A 72 12.78 -22.67 6.35
N LEU A 73 12.11 -21.55 6.15
CA LEU A 73 11.06 -21.02 7.02
C LEU A 73 9.72 -21.16 6.32
N HIS A 74 8.72 -21.62 7.06
CA HIS A 74 7.35 -21.75 6.60
C HIS A 74 6.46 -20.82 7.43
N PHE A 75 5.59 -20.11 6.72
CA PHE A 75 4.62 -19.22 7.32
C PHE A 75 3.25 -19.43 6.69
N ALA A 76 2.21 -19.36 7.52
CA ALA A 76 0.87 -19.07 7.05
C ALA A 76 0.71 -17.55 6.87
N ALA A 77 -0.10 -17.14 5.90
CA ALA A 77 -0.60 -15.78 5.84
C ALA A 77 -1.64 -15.58 6.94
N ALA A 78 -1.51 -14.51 7.73
CA ALA A 78 -2.48 -14.21 8.76
C ALA A 78 -3.84 -13.85 8.14
N PRO A 79 -4.96 -14.31 8.74
CA PRO A 79 -6.29 -13.95 8.29
C PRO A 79 -6.48 -12.43 8.20
N ASN A 80 -7.32 -11.97 7.27
CA ASN A 80 -7.62 -10.56 7.04
C ASN A 80 -6.42 -9.70 6.59
N SER A 81 -5.28 -10.30 6.24
CA SER A 81 -4.21 -9.60 5.54
C SER A 81 -4.43 -9.68 4.03
N PHE A 82 -4.14 -8.62 3.29
CA PHE A 82 -4.42 -8.56 1.85
C PHE A 82 -3.53 -7.57 1.11
N PHE A 83 -3.32 -7.85 -0.19
CA PHE A 83 -2.92 -6.85 -1.17
C PHE A 83 -4.14 -6.49 -2.02
N PRO A 84 -4.52 -5.20 -2.14
CA PRO A 84 -5.37 -4.82 -3.25
C PRO A 84 -4.58 -5.02 -4.56
N ILE A 85 -5.26 -5.48 -5.61
CA ILE A 85 -4.69 -5.66 -6.93
C ILE A 85 -5.43 -4.78 -7.92
N LEU A 86 -4.68 -4.20 -8.85
CA LEU A 86 -5.25 -3.42 -9.95
C LEU A 86 -5.41 -4.35 -11.17
N VAL A 87 -6.63 -4.51 -11.66
CA VAL A 87 -6.94 -5.35 -12.82
C VAL A 87 -7.52 -4.48 -13.93
N PHE A 88 -6.99 -4.65 -15.14
CA PHE A 88 -7.42 -3.88 -16.31
C PHE A 88 -7.44 -4.75 -17.56
N ASN A 89 -8.60 -4.86 -18.21
CA ASN A 89 -8.86 -5.80 -19.31
C ASN A 89 -8.49 -7.24 -18.96
N ASN A 90 -8.95 -7.73 -17.79
CA ASN A 90 -8.68 -9.08 -17.31
C ASN A 90 -7.19 -9.42 -17.11
N LEU A 91 -6.32 -8.41 -17.10
CA LEU A 91 -4.89 -8.55 -16.84
C LEU A 91 -4.53 -7.86 -15.53
N LEU A 92 -3.74 -8.54 -14.71
CA LEU A 92 -3.14 -7.94 -13.53
C LEU A 92 -2.18 -6.83 -13.95
N ARG A 93 -2.34 -5.65 -13.35
CA ARG A 93 -1.50 -4.47 -13.58
C ARG A 93 -0.51 -4.21 -12.44
N GLY A 94 -0.78 -4.77 -11.27
CA GLY A 94 0.14 -4.75 -10.15
C GLY A 94 -0.58 -4.83 -8.81
N LEU A 95 0.22 -4.88 -7.75
CA LEU A 95 -0.26 -4.74 -6.38
C LEU A 95 -0.37 -3.26 -6.01
N GLU A 96 -1.42 -2.93 -5.27
CA GLU A 96 -1.53 -1.67 -4.54
C GLU A 96 -0.91 -1.81 -3.14
N PRO A 97 -0.60 -0.69 -2.45
CA PRO A 97 -0.05 -0.72 -1.10
C PRO A 97 -0.89 -1.56 -0.14
N GLY A 98 -0.22 -2.42 0.62
CA GLY A 98 -0.85 -3.39 1.52
C GLY A 98 0.18 -4.28 2.19
N SER A 99 -0.27 -5.20 3.05
CA SER A 99 0.62 -6.11 3.77
C SER A 99 -0.03 -7.45 4.05
N ILE A 100 0.81 -8.49 4.07
CA ILE A 100 0.50 -9.83 4.53
C ILE A 100 1.30 -10.10 5.80
N GLU A 101 0.63 -10.22 6.94
CA GLU A 101 1.29 -10.67 8.18
C GLU A 101 1.61 -12.17 8.09
N LEU A 102 2.79 -12.54 8.57
CA LEU A 102 3.32 -13.89 8.49
C LEU A 102 3.27 -14.57 9.85
N VAL A 103 2.58 -15.70 9.92
CA VAL A 103 2.47 -16.54 11.11
C VAL A 103 3.45 -17.71 10.99
N PRO A 104 4.51 -17.81 11.82
CA PRO A 104 5.51 -18.87 11.71
C PRO A 104 4.92 -20.26 11.97
N GLU A 105 5.22 -21.21 11.09
CA GLU A 105 4.74 -22.61 11.19
C GLU A 105 5.83 -23.57 11.64
N ASN A 106 7.11 -23.20 11.48
CA ASN A 106 8.25 -24.01 11.90
C ASN A 106 9.23 -23.21 12.76
N LYS A 107 10.11 -23.96 13.45
CA LYS A 107 11.20 -23.39 14.26
C LYS A 107 12.53 -23.56 13.54
N ALA A 108 13.37 -22.54 13.63
CA ALA A 108 14.73 -22.55 13.12
C ALA A 108 15.65 -21.76 14.07
N ALA A 109 16.92 -22.13 14.11
CA ALA A 109 17.94 -21.33 14.81
C ALA A 109 18.34 -20.15 13.92
N LEU A 110 17.81 -18.96 14.22
CA LEU A 110 17.99 -17.74 13.43
C LEU A 110 18.89 -16.72 14.17
N PRO A 111 19.47 -15.74 13.44
CA PRO A 111 20.14 -14.60 14.07
C PRO A 111 19.19 -13.84 15.00
N SER A 112 19.73 -13.27 16.06
CA SER A 112 18.94 -12.65 17.15
C SER A 112 17.93 -11.60 16.67
N ALA A 113 18.34 -10.74 15.73
CA ALA A 113 17.46 -9.72 15.15
C ALA A 113 16.25 -10.34 14.45
N LEU A 114 16.46 -11.38 13.63
CA LEU A 114 15.37 -12.06 12.92
C LEU A 114 14.50 -12.88 13.88
N THR A 115 15.08 -13.50 14.90
CA THR A 115 14.32 -14.19 15.95
C THR A 115 13.40 -13.24 16.71
N ALA A 116 13.87 -12.03 17.02
CA ALA A 116 13.07 -11.02 17.72
C ALA A 116 11.85 -10.57 16.90
N SER A 117 12.00 -10.46 15.59
CA SER A 117 10.94 -10.03 14.67
C SER A 117 10.05 -11.16 14.16
N LEU A 118 10.38 -12.44 14.44
CA LEU A 118 9.77 -13.59 13.77
C LEU A 118 8.23 -13.63 13.86
N LYS A 119 7.66 -13.18 14.98
CA LYS A 119 6.19 -13.12 15.22
C LYS A 119 5.53 -11.84 14.70
N HIS A 120 6.31 -10.95 14.10
CA HIS A 120 5.88 -9.64 13.61
C HIS A 120 6.32 -9.44 12.16
N LEU A 121 6.75 -10.50 11.47
CA LEU A 121 7.15 -10.37 10.08
C LEU A 121 5.92 -10.11 9.20
N VAL A 122 6.07 -9.17 8.29
CA VAL A 122 5.08 -8.89 7.26
C VAL A 122 5.76 -8.87 5.90
N ILE A 123 5.06 -9.32 4.87
CA ILE A 123 5.36 -8.98 3.48
C ILE A 123 4.60 -7.71 3.17
N GLU A 124 5.28 -6.63 2.82
CA GLU A 124 4.67 -5.35 2.55
C GLU A 124 4.90 -4.92 1.11
N LYS A 125 3.81 -4.46 0.47
CA LYS A 125 3.84 -3.66 -0.75
C LYS A 125 3.87 -2.20 -0.34
N SER A 126 5.02 -1.57 -0.47
CA SER A 126 5.17 -0.13 -0.20
C SER A 126 4.60 0.71 -1.36
N GLY A 127 4.58 2.04 -1.19
CA GLY A 127 4.06 2.99 -2.18
C GLY A 127 4.70 2.87 -3.58
N PRO A 128 4.08 3.43 -4.62
CA PRO A 128 4.46 3.27 -6.03
C PRO A 128 5.85 3.80 -6.41
N ARG A 129 6.52 4.55 -5.51
CA ARG A 129 7.88 5.09 -5.70
C ARG A 129 8.97 4.25 -5.04
N SER A 130 8.62 3.14 -4.43
CA SER A 130 9.58 2.25 -3.77
C SER A 130 10.44 1.56 -4.82
N ARG A 131 11.76 1.46 -4.57
CA ARG A 131 12.68 0.78 -5.50
C ARG A 131 12.35 -0.71 -5.64
N PHE A 132 11.86 -1.31 -4.55
CA PHE A 132 11.44 -2.71 -4.50
C PHE A 132 9.93 -2.76 -4.37
N GLU A 133 9.31 -3.70 -5.08
CA GLU A 133 7.86 -3.87 -5.02
C GLU A 133 7.45 -4.41 -3.66
N LEU A 134 8.11 -5.47 -3.20
CA LEU A 134 7.81 -6.14 -1.94
C LEU A 134 9.02 -6.11 -1.00
N ALA A 135 8.74 -6.10 0.29
CA ALA A 135 9.75 -6.24 1.33
C ALA A 135 9.25 -7.15 2.45
N VAL A 136 10.14 -7.95 3.01
CA VAL A 136 9.93 -8.64 4.27
C VAL A 136 10.51 -7.77 5.38
N ARG A 137 9.66 -7.36 6.31
CA ARG A 137 10.05 -6.44 7.38
C ARG A 137 9.38 -6.79 8.70
N ASP A 138 9.90 -6.24 9.77
CA ASP A 138 9.24 -6.20 11.06
C ASP A 138 8.08 -5.18 11.00
N GLY A 139 6.85 -5.64 11.17
CA GLY A 139 5.65 -4.81 11.13
C GLY A 139 5.50 -3.87 12.33
N SER A 140 6.22 -4.11 13.43
CA SER A 140 6.19 -3.27 14.62
C SER A 140 7.23 -2.14 14.56
N SER A 141 8.47 -2.46 14.16
CA SER A 141 9.57 -1.49 14.08
C SER A 141 9.75 -0.85 12.71
N GLY A 142 9.21 -1.48 11.66
CA GLY A 142 9.49 -1.13 10.28
C GLY A 142 10.87 -1.55 9.80
N PHE A 143 11.67 -2.29 10.57
CA PHE A 143 12.98 -2.72 10.09
C PHE A 143 12.86 -3.69 8.90
N VAL A 144 13.48 -3.35 7.77
CA VAL A 144 13.44 -4.18 6.55
C VAL A 144 14.57 -5.22 6.61
N PHE A 145 14.21 -6.49 6.58
CA PHE A 145 15.19 -7.59 6.49
C PHE A 145 15.56 -7.90 5.05
N PHE A 146 14.54 -7.99 4.18
CA PHE A 146 14.73 -8.42 2.80
C PHE A 146 13.92 -7.54 1.87
N ASN A 147 14.56 -7.04 0.82
CA ASN A 147 13.87 -6.54 -0.34
C ASN A 147 13.63 -7.72 -1.30
N VAL A 148 12.45 -7.78 -1.90
CA VAL A 148 12.07 -8.84 -2.82
C VAL A 148 12.08 -8.29 -4.25
N GLU A 149 12.72 -9.04 -5.15
CA GLU A 149 12.83 -8.74 -6.58
C GLU A 149 12.38 -9.93 -7.41
N GLY A 150 12.09 -9.69 -8.69
CA GLY A 150 11.79 -10.75 -9.64
C GLY A 150 10.43 -11.42 -9.43
N GLN A 151 9.51 -10.77 -8.71
CA GLN A 151 8.16 -11.30 -8.54
C GLN A 151 7.45 -11.50 -9.88
N GLN A 152 6.90 -12.69 -10.06
CA GLN A 152 6.01 -13.02 -11.15
C GLN A 152 4.67 -13.43 -10.57
N TYR A 153 3.61 -12.80 -11.07
CA TYR A 153 2.25 -13.07 -10.64
C TYR A 153 1.56 -13.94 -11.67
N ASP A 154 1.05 -15.08 -11.22
CA ASP A 154 0.12 -15.87 -12.00
C ASP A 154 -1.30 -15.42 -11.64
N TYR A 155 -1.97 -14.76 -12.57
CA TYR A 155 -3.32 -14.23 -12.37
C TYR A 155 -4.26 -14.86 -13.38
N ASP A 156 -5.22 -15.63 -12.88
CA ASP A 156 -6.32 -16.19 -13.65
C ASP A 156 -7.59 -15.37 -13.42
N ALA A 157 -7.99 -14.60 -14.44
CA ALA A 157 -9.22 -13.81 -14.38
C ALA A 157 -10.49 -14.68 -14.31
N GLY A 158 -10.42 -15.95 -14.72
CA GLY A 158 -11.52 -16.91 -14.67
C GLY A 158 -11.72 -17.56 -13.30
N ALA A 159 -10.75 -17.42 -12.38
CA ALA A 159 -10.82 -17.98 -11.04
C ALA A 159 -11.78 -17.23 -10.09
N GLN A 160 -12.42 -16.15 -10.55
CA GLN A 160 -13.42 -15.40 -9.79
C GLN A 160 -14.75 -16.19 -9.81
N SER A 161 -15.02 -16.97 -8.77
CA SER A 161 -16.33 -17.61 -8.53
C SER A 161 -17.18 -16.81 -7.55
#